data_AF-A0A4Q7LUT1-F1
#
_entry.id   AF-A0A4Q7LUT1-F1
#
_cell.length_a   1.000
_cell.length_b   1.000
_cell.length_c   1.000
_cell.angle_alpha   90.00
_cell.angle_beta   90.00
_cell.angle_gamma   90.00
#
_symmetry.space_group_name_H-M   'P 1'
#
loop_
_entity.id
_entity.type
_entity.pdbx_description
1 polymer ?
#
loop_
_entity_poly.entity_id
_entity_poly.type
_entity_poly.pdbx_seq_one_letter_code
_entity_poly.pdbx_strand_id
1 'polypeptide(L)'
;MGALLALVLGLLIGLANGARAQASADLQVNDPLAIELDVALGLARSGQRDAARLQLEALARRWPDRPEPHMNLATLAIQDQDGPAARSHLEAALRTSPMHARSYELLQLLHGQMARHAYDQALGQTRGDSLPLTLPWTLPKAASRPLTPARADNPALAASPAASAEPPPRTAAPDVTVDTPPFASMTSTEAPAALPRLAWVALLSLALLAGGMSLAWARTRPVDKPIASAVPADDIDLATAYATTIQPDDDAVSAPRGAAPEARLIAVYRLIGQARLPQALAAVESLVRDVPQFALAQLVYGDLLLASTGDLTPSTTNANPPQGQALRREAVLRLQALREAPPAGTWPRQVLQLSASVRHVVAVDTTRARLYVIENQAGSPRIVGDHYVSIGSRGTGKRSEGDQRTPLGVYSITSHLAGAQLGDFYGAGALPLNYPNDLDRQLGRTGANIWIHGTPTGQYARAPLATNGCIVMANDDLARWLRLLAPRHTPVIVAERLDWVAPRALMAPRQTALGLIETWRRARMQPDLDGLMALYSMHFDNGEDGYDAWRERLRVEAKAGAGRERELDELSVLSWNDPRELLVVTFRERLRGSTHGLMRRQYWSHDSGQWRIFSEGVLE
;
A
#
# COMPACT_ATOMS: atom_id res chain seq x y z
N MET A 1 -61.48 -48.36 -34.17
CA MET A 1 -61.24 -46.99 -34.71
C MET A 1 -60.15 -46.20 -33.97
N GLY A 2 -59.99 -46.32 -32.64
CA GLY A 2 -58.99 -45.53 -31.89
C GLY A 2 -57.50 -45.82 -32.19
N ALA A 3 -57.14 -47.07 -32.50
CA ALA A 3 -55.74 -47.43 -32.79
C ALA A 3 -55.24 -46.88 -34.15
N LEU A 4 -56.13 -46.73 -35.13
CA LEU A 4 -55.78 -46.17 -36.45
C LEU A 4 -55.58 -44.64 -36.37
N LEU A 5 -56.34 -43.96 -35.50
CA LEU A 5 -56.25 -42.51 -35.31
C LEU A 5 -54.95 -42.09 -34.60
N ALA A 6 -54.49 -42.89 -33.62
CA ALA A 6 -53.24 -42.66 -32.90
C ALA A 6 -52.00 -42.85 -33.79
N LEU A 7 -52.04 -43.83 -34.70
CA LEU A 7 -50.93 -44.09 -35.64
C LEU A 7 -50.81 -42.98 -36.69
N VAL A 8 -51.95 -42.47 -37.19
CA VAL A 8 -51.99 -41.34 -38.14
C VAL A 8 -51.56 -40.03 -37.48
N LEU A 9 -51.96 -39.78 -36.23
CA LEU A 9 -51.53 -38.58 -35.48
C LEU A 9 -50.04 -38.63 -35.13
N GLY A 10 -49.51 -39.80 -34.76
CA GLY A 10 -48.08 -40.01 -34.54
C GLY A 10 -47.24 -39.83 -35.81
N LEU A 11 -47.74 -40.28 -36.97
CA LEU A 11 -47.08 -40.07 -38.26
C LEU A 11 -47.11 -38.59 -38.69
N LEU A 12 -48.21 -37.88 -38.46
CA LEU A 12 -48.35 -36.45 -38.76
C LEU A 12 -47.49 -35.56 -37.86
N ILE A 13 -47.35 -35.91 -36.56
CA ILE A 13 -46.44 -35.22 -35.64
C ILE A 13 -44.97 -35.52 -35.99
N GLY A 14 -44.66 -36.77 -36.38
CA GLY A 14 -43.33 -37.15 -36.85
C GLY A 14 -42.91 -36.44 -38.14
N LEU A 15 -43.81 -36.32 -39.11
CA LEU A 15 -43.59 -35.59 -40.36
C LEU A 15 -43.52 -34.07 -40.14
N ALA A 16 -44.34 -33.50 -39.25
CA ALA A 16 -44.29 -32.08 -38.91
C ALA A 16 -43.00 -31.71 -38.14
N ASN A 17 -42.52 -32.60 -37.24
CA ASN A 17 -41.25 -32.41 -36.53
C ASN A 17 -40.04 -32.64 -37.45
N GLY A 18 -40.11 -33.60 -38.37
CA GLY A 18 -39.10 -33.81 -39.42
C GLY A 18 -38.99 -32.60 -40.35
N ALA A 19 -40.12 -32.06 -40.82
CA ALA A 19 -40.16 -30.87 -41.68
C ALA A 19 -39.70 -29.59 -40.95
N ARG A 20 -39.98 -29.44 -39.64
CA ARG A 20 -39.44 -28.34 -38.83
C ARG A 20 -37.94 -28.47 -38.59
N ALA A 21 -37.45 -29.69 -38.36
CA ALA A 21 -36.02 -29.96 -38.20
C ALA A 21 -35.26 -29.71 -39.51
N GLN A 22 -35.80 -30.14 -40.65
CA GLN A 22 -35.24 -29.86 -41.98
C GLN A 22 -35.33 -28.38 -42.36
N ALA A 23 -36.45 -27.70 -42.11
CA ALA A 23 -36.56 -26.25 -42.34
C ALA A 23 -35.61 -25.45 -41.44
N SER A 24 -35.36 -25.88 -40.20
CA SER A 24 -34.35 -25.28 -39.32
C SER A 24 -32.91 -25.58 -39.73
N ALA A 25 -32.67 -26.72 -40.39
CA ALA A 25 -31.37 -27.07 -40.97
C ALA A 25 -31.13 -26.33 -42.31
N ASP A 26 -32.15 -26.16 -43.15
CA ASP A 26 -32.06 -25.42 -44.42
C ASP A 26 -31.95 -23.90 -44.21
N LEU A 27 -32.57 -23.35 -43.16
CA LEU A 27 -32.34 -21.96 -42.71
C LEU A 27 -30.94 -21.76 -42.11
N GLN A 28 -30.32 -22.81 -41.55
CA GLN A 28 -28.95 -22.77 -41.02
C GLN A 28 -27.88 -22.82 -42.12
N VAL A 29 -28.18 -23.41 -43.28
CA VAL A 29 -27.26 -23.50 -44.43
C VAL A 29 -27.13 -22.14 -45.16
N ASN A 30 -28.06 -21.20 -44.92
CA ASN A 30 -28.12 -19.90 -45.59
C ASN A 30 -27.97 -18.69 -44.64
N ASP A 31 -27.45 -18.83 -43.42
CA ASP A 31 -27.15 -17.67 -42.57
C ASP A 31 -26.01 -16.86 -43.20
N PRO A 32 -26.24 -15.64 -43.71
CA PRO A 32 -25.22 -14.85 -44.39
C PRO A 32 -24.03 -14.56 -43.46
N LEU A 33 -24.27 -14.43 -42.16
CA LEU A 33 -23.20 -14.25 -41.19
C LEU A 33 -22.33 -15.51 -41.08
N ALA A 34 -22.90 -16.71 -41.11
CA ALA A 34 -22.15 -17.95 -40.99
C ALA A 34 -21.16 -18.14 -42.14
N ILE A 35 -21.57 -17.82 -43.37
CA ILE A 35 -20.73 -17.88 -44.58
C ILE A 35 -19.55 -16.92 -44.45
N GLU A 36 -19.82 -15.67 -44.06
CA GLU A 36 -18.79 -14.65 -43.97
C GLU A 36 -17.85 -14.84 -42.76
N LEU A 37 -18.34 -15.42 -41.67
CA LEU A 37 -17.50 -15.87 -40.57
C LEU A 37 -16.54 -16.97 -41.04
N ASP A 38 -17.00 -17.94 -41.83
CA ASP A 38 -16.13 -19.04 -42.30
C ASP A 38 -14.95 -18.52 -43.13
N VAL A 39 -15.17 -17.49 -43.97
CA VAL A 39 -14.09 -16.80 -44.69
C VAL A 39 -13.09 -16.16 -43.72
N ALA A 40 -13.58 -15.41 -42.73
CA ALA A 40 -12.71 -14.74 -41.76
C ALA A 40 -11.92 -15.76 -40.90
N LEU A 41 -12.55 -16.87 -40.53
CA LEU A 41 -11.91 -17.98 -39.82
C LEU A 41 -10.88 -18.71 -40.68
N GLY A 42 -11.13 -18.84 -41.99
CA GLY A 42 -10.16 -19.36 -42.96
C GLY A 42 -8.91 -18.48 -43.04
N LEU A 43 -9.08 -17.15 -43.08
CA LEU A 43 -7.97 -16.20 -43.01
C LEU A 43 -7.16 -16.40 -41.72
N ALA A 44 -7.83 -16.50 -40.56
CA ALA A 44 -7.15 -16.70 -39.28
C ALA A 44 -6.35 -18.01 -39.24
N ARG A 45 -6.93 -19.13 -39.69
CA ARG A 45 -6.26 -20.45 -39.75
C ARG A 45 -5.09 -20.48 -40.73
N SER A 46 -5.12 -19.66 -41.78
CA SER A 46 -4.00 -19.51 -42.73
C SER A 46 -2.89 -18.57 -42.24
N GLY A 47 -3.01 -18.04 -41.02
CA GLY A 47 -2.04 -17.13 -40.43
C GLY A 47 -2.21 -15.66 -40.84
N GLN A 48 -3.22 -15.33 -41.67
CA GLN A 48 -3.55 -13.96 -42.09
C GLN A 48 -4.35 -13.23 -41.01
N ARG A 49 -3.75 -13.06 -39.83
CA ARG A 49 -4.44 -12.59 -38.62
C ARG A 49 -5.01 -11.17 -38.75
N ASP A 50 -4.26 -10.23 -39.34
CA ASP A 50 -4.73 -8.85 -39.51
C ASP A 50 -5.94 -8.76 -40.46
N ALA A 51 -5.90 -9.53 -41.56
CA ALA A 51 -7.02 -9.61 -42.50
C ALA A 51 -8.25 -10.24 -41.84
N ALA A 52 -8.05 -11.32 -41.07
CA ALA A 52 -9.12 -11.94 -40.30
C ALA A 52 -9.73 -10.97 -39.26
N ARG A 53 -8.90 -10.21 -38.54
CA ARG A 53 -9.34 -9.20 -37.57
C ARG A 53 -10.17 -8.11 -38.23
N LEU A 54 -9.67 -7.51 -39.30
CA LEU A 54 -10.39 -6.48 -40.06
C LEU A 54 -11.74 -6.99 -40.57
N GLN A 55 -11.77 -8.22 -41.09
CA GLN A 55 -13.01 -8.83 -41.55
C GLN A 55 -13.99 -9.04 -40.39
N LEU A 56 -13.55 -9.66 -39.29
CA LEU A 56 -14.39 -9.88 -38.11
C LEU A 56 -14.92 -8.58 -37.49
N GLU A 57 -14.12 -7.52 -37.44
CA GLU A 57 -14.57 -6.19 -37.00
C GLU A 57 -15.65 -5.62 -37.94
N ALA A 58 -15.50 -5.81 -39.26
CA ALA A 58 -16.53 -5.43 -40.22
C ALA A 58 -17.81 -6.26 -40.04
N LEU A 59 -17.69 -7.56 -39.71
CA LEU A 59 -18.84 -8.40 -39.37
C LEU A 59 -19.51 -7.89 -38.08
N ALA A 60 -18.75 -7.57 -37.03
CA ALA A 60 -19.28 -7.05 -35.78
C ALA A 60 -20.04 -5.73 -35.97
N ARG A 61 -19.57 -4.84 -36.85
CA ARG A 61 -20.27 -3.59 -37.21
C ARG A 61 -21.55 -3.84 -38.01
N ARG A 62 -21.55 -4.81 -38.92
CA ARG A 62 -22.69 -5.10 -39.80
C ARG A 62 -23.78 -5.93 -39.12
N TRP A 63 -23.41 -6.79 -38.17
CA TRP A 63 -24.34 -7.58 -37.35
C TRP A 63 -24.15 -7.27 -35.86
N PRO A 64 -24.56 -6.06 -35.40
CA PRO A 64 -24.33 -5.64 -34.02
C PRO A 64 -25.09 -6.49 -32.99
N ASP A 65 -26.18 -7.16 -33.36
CA ASP A 65 -26.97 -7.99 -32.44
C ASP A 65 -26.45 -9.44 -32.32
N ARG A 66 -25.39 -9.78 -33.05
CA ARG A 66 -24.85 -11.14 -33.13
C ARG A 66 -23.59 -11.25 -32.27
N PRO A 67 -23.51 -12.18 -31.29
CA PRO A 67 -22.34 -12.32 -30.43
C PRO A 67 -21.14 -12.97 -31.13
N GLU A 68 -21.35 -13.75 -32.20
CA GLU A 68 -20.33 -14.59 -32.84
C GLU A 68 -19.11 -13.81 -33.39
N PRO A 69 -19.27 -12.66 -34.07
CA PRO A 69 -18.13 -11.84 -34.49
C PRO A 69 -17.24 -11.43 -33.32
N HIS A 70 -17.84 -11.01 -32.20
CA HIS A 70 -17.12 -10.62 -31.00
C HIS A 70 -16.47 -11.81 -30.30
N MET A 71 -17.12 -12.97 -30.24
CA MET A 71 -16.51 -14.19 -29.70
C MET A 71 -15.27 -14.62 -30.51
N ASN A 72 -15.33 -14.51 -31.84
CA ASN A 72 -14.18 -14.83 -32.70
C ASN A 72 -13.08 -13.78 -32.64
N LEU A 73 -13.40 -12.50 -32.47
CA LEU A 73 -12.41 -11.47 -32.16
C LEU A 73 -11.72 -11.74 -30.82
N ALA A 74 -12.44 -12.24 -29.82
CA ALA A 74 -11.84 -12.67 -28.56
C ALA A 74 -10.88 -13.84 -28.77
N THR A 75 -11.25 -14.85 -29.56
CA THR A 75 -10.36 -15.97 -29.90
C THR A 75 -9.07 -15.50 -30.61
N LEU A 76 -9.17 -14.52 -31.53
CA LEU A 76 -7.98 -13.92 -32.14
C LEU A 76 -7.12 -13.17 -31.12
N ALA A 77 -7.72 -12.30 -30.31
CA ALA A 77 -6.99 -11.54 -29.29
C ALA A 77 -6.21 -12.44 -28.33
N ILE A 78 -6.79 -13.60 -27.99
CA ILE A 78 -6.17 -14.63 -27.18
C ILE A 78 -4.95 -15.27 -27.86
N GLN A 79 -5.04 -15.56 -29.16
CA GLN A 79 -3.91 -16.05 -29.96
C GLN A 79 -2.80 -15.01 -30.09
N ASP A 80 -3.16 -13.73 -29.95
CA ASP A 80 -2.24 -12.59 -29.91
C ASP A 80 -1.76 -12.27 -28.49
N GLN A 81 -2.15 -13.09 -27.49
CA GLN A 81 -1.82 -12.91 -26.06
C GLN A 81 -2.36 -11.60 -25.45
N ASP A 82 -3.37 -11.00 -26.07
CA ASP A 82 -4.06 -9.80 -25.60
C ASP A 82 -5.32 -10.17 -24.81
N GLY A 83 -5.11 -10.60 -23.56
CA GLY A 83 -6.21 -10.91 -22.62
C GLY A 83 -7.19 -9.74 -22.41
N PRO A 84 -6.74 -8.49 -22.20
CA PRO A 84 -7.61 -7.32 -22.11
C PRO A 84 -8.53 -7.11 -23.33
N ALA A 85 -8.00 -7.22 -24.56
CA ALA A 85 -8.82 -7.13 -25.77
C ALA A 85 -9.81 -8.30 -25.85
N ALA A 86 -9.38 -9.51 -25.52
CA ALA A 86 -10.25 -10.67 -25.48
C ALA A 86 -11.43 -10.50 -24.51
N ARG A 87 -11.16 -9.99 -23.31
CA ARG A 87 -12.18 -9.68 -22.30
C ARG A 87 -13.17 -8.64 -22.83
N SER A 88 -12.67 -7.55 -23.40
CA SER A 88 -13.49 -6.49 -24.00
C SER A 88 -14.43 -7.02 -25.09
N HIS A 89 -13.93 -7.92 -25.93
CA HIS A 89 -14.73 -8.57 -26.97
C HIS A 89 -15.78 -9.53 -26.40
N LEU A 90 -15.47 -10.35 -25.40
CA LEU A 90 -16.46 -11.22 -24.74
C LEU A 90 -17.52 -10.41 -23.99
N GLU A 91 -17.14 -9.32 -23.34
CA GLU A 91 -18.07 -8.37 -22.73
C GLU A 91 -18.95 -7.69 -23.79
N ALA A 92 -18.42 -7.38 -24.98
CA ALA A 92 -19.22 -6.90 -26.10
C ALA A 92 -20.23 -7.93 -26.56
N ALA A 93 -19.84 -9.20 -26.70
CA ALA A 93 -20.76 -10.30 -27.03
C ALA A 93 -21.88 -10.47 -25.97
N LEU A 94 -21.59 -10.24 -24.68
CA LEU A 94 -22.59 -10.30 -23.62
C LEU A 94 -23.48 -9.05 -23.57
N ARG A 95 -23.00 -7.88 -24.00
CA ARG A 95 -23.86 -6.69 -24.16
C ARG A 95 -24.89 -6.91 -25.27
N THR A 96 -24.51 -7.59 -26.36
CA THR A 96 -25.42 -7.87 -27.48
C THR A 96 -26.38 -9.03 -27.16
N SER A 97 -25.91 -10.05 -26.44
CA SER A 97 -26.71 -11.19 -26.01
C SER A 97 -26.49 -11.52 -24.52
N PRO A 98 -27.20 -10.86 -23.59
CA PRO A 98 -26.97 -10.97 -22.14
C PRO A 98 -27.20 -12.34 -21.51
N MET A 99 -27.82 -13.29 -22.21
CA MET A 99 -28.03 -14.66 -21.73
C MET A 99 -27.23 -15.69 -22.56
N HIS A 100 -26.21 -15.24 -23.30
CA HIS A 100 -25.42 -16.13 -24.15
C HIS A 100 -24.47 -16.99 -23.31
N ALA A 101 -24.94 -18.18 -22.95
CA ALA A 101 -24.23 -19.12 -22.06
C ALA A 101 -22.77 -19.37 -22.47
N ARG A 102 -22.51 -19.49 -23.78
CA ARG A 102 -21.15 -19.75 -24.28
C ARG A 102 -20.21 -18.58 -24.04
N SER A 103 -20.65 -17.33 -24.22
CA SER A 103 -19.82 -16.15 -23.97
C SER A 103 -19.49 -16.01 -22.49
N TYR A 104 -20.45 -16.33 -21.60
CA TYR A 104 -20.19 -16.39 -20.17
C TYR A 104 -19.15 -17.45 -19.80
N GLU A 105 -19.29 -18.67 -20.32
CA GLU A 105 -18.34 -19.75 -20.07
C GLU A 105 -16.92 -19.36 -20.55
N LEU A 106 -16.80 -18.82 -21.76
CA LEU A 106 -15.52 -18.36 -22.30
C LEU A 106 -14.93 -17.21 -21.46
N LEU A 107 -15.76 -16.29 -20.97
CA LEU A 107 -15.32 -15.18 -20.12
C LEU A 107 -14.83 -15.68 -18.76
N GLN A 108 -15.52 -16.63 -18.14
CA GLN A 108 -15.09 -17.25 -16.87
C GLN A 108 -13.76 -17.99 -17.03
N LEU A 109 -13.60 -18.76 -18.10
CA LEU A 109 -12.34 -19.44 -18.42
C LEU A 109 -11.19 -18.45 -18.63
N LEU A 110 -11.43 -17.39 -19.40
CA LEU A 110 -10.47 -16.31 -19.62
C LEU A 110 -10.05 -15.66 -18.31
N HIS A 111 -11.01 -15.29 -17.45
CA HIS A 111 -10.72 -14.67 -16.15
C HIS A 111 -9.94 -15.59 -15.22
N GLY A 112 -10.27 -16.88 -15.15
CA GLY A 112 -9.52 -17.85 -14.34
C GLY A 112 -8.06 -17.98 -14.78
N GLN A 113 -7.80 -17.97 -16.09
CA GLN A 113 -6.44 -18.00 -16.63
C GLN A 113 -5.67 -16.70 -16.37
N MET A 114 -6.30 -15.55 -16.63
CA MET A 114 -5.70 -14.25 -16.35
C MET A 114 -5.38 -14.09 -14.86
N ALA A 115 -6.25 -14.60 -13.97
CA ALA A 115 -6.02 -14.58 -12.53
C ALA A 115 -4.78 -15.40 -12.16
N ARG A 116 -4.63 -16.59 -12.73
CA ARG A 116 -3.44 -17.43 -12.51
C ARG A 116 -2.15 -16.76 -12.96
N HIS A 117 -2.17 -16.13 -14.14
CA HIS A 117 -1.02 -15.36 -14.62
C HIS A 117 -0.67 -14.20 -13.69
N ALA A 118 -1.68 -13.46 -13.23
CA ALA A 118 -1.50 -12.36 -12.28
C ALA A 118 -0.92 -12.85 -10.94
N TYR A 119 -1.37 -14.01 -10.43
CA TYR A 119 -0.79 -14.62 -9.23
C TYR A 119 0.65 -15.08 -9.42
N ASP A 120 0.97 -15.69 -10.56
CA ASP A 120 2.33 -16.10 -10.89
C ASP A 120 3.27 -14.88 -10.93
N GLN A 121 2.83 -13.77 -11.55
CA GLN A 121 3.56 -12.49 -11.54
C GLN A 121 3.68 -11.89 -10.13
N ALA A 122 2.60 -11.87 -9.34
CA ALA A 122 2.60 -11.35 -7.98
C ALA A 122 3.59 -12.10 -7.07
N LEU A 123 3.75 -13.40 -7.29
CA LEU A 123 4.61 -14.27 -6.48
C LEU A 123 6.04 -14.41 -7.04
N GLY A 124 6.35 -13.77 -8.16
CA GLY A 124 7.64 -13.91 -8.85
C GLY A 124 7.89 -15.33 -9.36
N GLN A 125 6.83 -16.10 -9.62
CA GLN A 125 6.91 -17.47 -10.12
C GLN A 125 6.83 -17.44 -11.64
N THR A 126 7.96 -17.63 -12.32
CA THR A 126 7.96 -17.96 -13.75
C THR A 126 7.72 -19.46 -13.90
N ARG A 127 6.48 -19.93 -13.78
CA ARG A 127 6.13 -21.24 -14.35
C ARG A 127 6.04 -21.08 -15.86
N GLY A 128 6.92 -21.75 -16.59
CA GLY A 128 6.91 -21.84 -18.06
C GLY A 128 5.70 -22.57 -18.66
N ASP A 129 4.71 -22.92 -17.83
CA ASP A 129 3.56 -23.76 -18.21
C ASP A 129 2.22 -23.01 -18.06
N SER A 130 2.18 -21.72 -18.39
CA SER A 130 0.87 -21.11 -18.68
C SER A 130 0.35 -21.77 -19.95
N LEU A 131 -0.50 -22.78 -19.80
CA LEU A 131 -1.17 -23.43 -20.93
C LEU A 131 -1.70 -22.33 -21.86
N PRO A 132 -1.34 -22.34 -23.17
CA PRO A 132 -1.82 -21.32 -24.08
C PRO A 132 -3.34 -21.34 -24.08
N LEU A 133 -3.91 -20.17 -23.81
CA LEU A 133 -5.34 -19.97 -23.85
C LEU A 133 -5.81 -20.31 -25.27
N THR A 134 -6.66 -21.32 -25.40
CA THR A 134 -7.25 -21.70 -26.67
C THR A 134 -8.76 -21.66 -26.49
N LEU A 135 -9.39 -20.60 -27.00
CA LEU A 135 -10.84 -20.64 -27.19
C LEU A 135 -11.12 -21.30 -28.54
N PRO A 136 -12.15 -22.15 -28.63
CA PRO A 136 -12.57 -22.67 -29.91
C PRO A 136 -13.11 -21.54 -30.79
N TRP A 137 -12.82 -21.59 -32.08
CA TRP A 137 -13.51 -20.78 -33.07
C TRP A 137 -15.01 -21.07 -33.01
N THR A 138 -15.83 -20.02 -33.04
CA THR A 138 -17.27 -20.11 -32.93
C THR A 138 -17.94 -19.82 -34.27
N LEU A 139 -18.74 -20.77 -34.75
CA LEU A 139 -19.67 -20.57 -35.85
C LEU A 139 -21.08 -20.47 -35.27
N PRO A 140 -22.04 -19.80 -35.95
CA PRO A 140 -23.43 -19.79 -35.52
C PRO A 140 -23.98 -21.23 -35.57
N LYS A 141 -24.10 -21.89 -34.41
CA LYS A 141 -24.90 -23.11 -34.28
C LYS A 141 -25.89 -22.96 -33.13
N ALA A 142 -27.13 -23.29 -33.48
CA ALA A 142 -28.39 -23.22 -32.74
C ALA A 142 -28.30 -22.80 -31.26
N ALA A 143 -29.10 -21.78 -30.94
CA ALA A 143 -29.64 -21.48 -29.62
C ALA A 143 -29.24 -22.47 -28.53
N SER A 144 -28.57 -21.91 -27.52
CA SER A 144 -28.60 -22.35 -26.14
C SER A 144 -29.81 -23.26 -25.90
N ARG A 145 -29.59 -24.54 -25.58
CA ARG A 145 -30.67 -25.32 -24.93
C ARG A 145 -31.15 -24.44 -23.78
N PRO A 146 -32.42 -24.05 -23.71
CA PRO A 146 -32.91 -23.45 -22.48
C PRO A 146 -32.65 -24.50 -21.39
N LEU A 147 -31.93 -24.11 -20.34
CA LEU A 147 -31.95 -24.86 -19.11
C LEU A 147 -33.42 -24.87 -18.69
N THR A 148 -34.11 -26.00 -18.90
CA THR A 148 -35.24 -26.34 -18.04
C THR A 148 -34.75 -26.16 -16.61
N PRO A 149 -35.43 -25.37 -15.76
CA PRO A 149 -35.07 -25.34 -14.35
C PRO A 149 -35.04 -26.79 -13.90
N ALA A 150 -33.93 -27.21 -13.29
CA ALA A 150 -33.87 -28.51 -12.66
C ALA A 150 -35.09 -28.57 -11.74
N ARG A 151 -36.04 -29.43 -12.10
CA ARG A 151 -37.15 -29.79 -11.22
C ARG A 151 -36.47 -30.24 -9.93
N ALA A 152 -36.73 -29.51 -8.86
CA ALA A 152 -36.42 -29.96 -7.52
C ALA A 152 -37.29 -31.20 -7.27
N ASP A 153 -36.86 -32.34 -7.79
CA ASP A 153 -37.32 -33.63 -7.30
C ASP A 153 -36.64 -33.79 -5.93
N ASN A 154 -37.27 -33.21 -4.91
CA ASN A 154 -37.11 -33.67 -3.54
C ASN A 154 -37.48 -35.16 -3.55
N PRO A 155 -36.57 -36.10 -3.28
CA PRO A 155 -37.00 -37.37 -2.75
C PRO A 155 -37.56 -37.05 -1.37
N ALA A 156 -38.86 -37.25 -1.22
CA ALA A 156 -39.52 -37.20 0.06
C ALA A 156 -38.71 -37.97 1.11
N LEU A 157 -38.46 -37.31 2.25
CA LEU A 157 -38.08 -37.92 3.51
C LEU A 157 -39.10 -39.04 3.83
N ALA A 158 -38.79 -40.25 3.40
CA ALA A 158 -39.40 -41.46 3.92
C ALA A 158 -38.69 -41.80 5.24
N ALA A 159 -39.47 -41.80 6.29
CA ALA A 159 -39.07 -42.15 7.64
C ALA A 159 -38.73 -43.65 7.79
N SER A 160 -37.99 -43.91 8.86
CA SER A 160 -37.81 -45.17 9.63
C SER A 160 -36.57 -46.02 9.38
N PRO A 161 -36.06 -46.76 10.41
CA PRO A 161 -36.15 -46.51 11.86
C PRO A 161 -34.80 -46.61 12.58
N ALA A 162 -34.79 -46.12 13.82
CA ALA A 162 -33.71 -46.30 14.78
C ALA A 162 -33.46 -47.79 15.10
N ALA A 163 -32.19 -48.18 15.19
CA ALA A 163 -31.76 -49.39 15.87
C ALA A 163 -30.46 -49.11 16.62
N SER A 164 -30.56 -49.23 17.94
CA SER A 164 -29.49 -49.15 18.93
C SER A 164 -28.35 -50.14 18.64
N ALA A 165 -27.11 -49.69 18.84
CA ALA A 165 -25.99 -50.58 19.12
C ALA A 165 -24.98 -49.89 20.05
N GLU A 166 -24.76 -50.55 21.17
CA GLU A 166 -23.94 -50.26 22.34
C GLU A 166 -22.42 -50.31 22.04
N PRO A 167 -21.55 -49.59 22.77
CA PRO A 167 -20.11 -49.62 22.55
C PRO A 167 -19.41 -50.72 23.38
N PRO A 168 -18.44 -51.49 22.82
CA PRO A 168 -17.64 -52.44 23.60
C PRO A 168 -16.43 -51.77 24.29
N PRO A 169 -15.80 -52.45 25.27
CA PRO A 169 -15.25 -51.81 26.47
C PRO A 169 -13.76 -51.43 26.39
N ARG A 170 -13.37 -50.56 27.34
CA ARG A 170 -11.98 -50.20 27.66
C ARG A 170 -11.23 -51.39 28.27
N THR A 171 -10.01 -51.63 27.82
CA THR A 171 -9.02 -52.46 28.51
C THR A 171 -7.86 -51.60 29.00
N ALA A 172 -7.47 -51.88 30.25
CA ALA A 172 -6.47 -51.19 31.05
C ALA A 172 -5.03 -51.55 30.65
N ALA A 173 -4.12 -50.66 31.04
CA ALA A 173 -2.66 -50.80 30.96
C ALA A 173 -2.11 -51.91 31.87
N PRO A 174 -0.78 -52.15 31.80
CA PRO A 174 -0.01 -52.23 33.04
C PRO A 174 1.14 -51.23 33.11
N ASP A 175 1.36 -50.81 34.36
CA ASP A 175 2.41 -49.97 34.94
C ASP A 175 3.84 -50.41 34.63
N VAL A 176 4.73 -49.42 34.45
CA VAL A 176 6.07 -49.43 35.06
C VAL A 176 6.42 -47.99 35.49
N THR A 177 6.56 -47.82 36.80
CA THR A 177 7.01 -46.62 37.53
C THR A 177 8.53 -46.50 37.57
N VAL A 178 9.10 -45.29 37.38
CA VAL A 178 10.23 -44.77 38.18
C VAL A 178 10.14 -43.24 38.30
N ASP A 179 10.29 -42.76 39.53
CA ASP A 179 10.19 -41.39 40.06
C ASP A 179 11.20 -40.35 39.52
N THR A 180 10.74 -39.09 39.38
CA THR A 180 11.32 -37.86 40.00
C THR A 180 10.57 -36.58 39.60
N PRO A 181 10.20 -35.70 40.55
CA PRO A 181 9.98 -34.27 40.26
C PRO A 181 10.62 -33.34 41.34
N PRO A 182 10.49 -31.99 41.30
CA PRO A 182 10.03 -31.11 40.21
C PRO A 182 10.97 -29.92 39.92
N PHE A 183 10.94 -29.40 38.69
CA PHE A 183 11.11 -27.96 38.44
C PHE A 183 9.92 -27.46 37.64
N ALA A 184 9.16 -26.56 38.27
CA ALA A 184 7.97 -25.95 37.71
C ALA A 184 8.33 -24.89 36.66
N SER A 185 7.85 -25.08 35.44
CA SER A 185 7.65 -24.01 34.45
C SER A 185 6.14 -23.89 34.24
N MET A 186 5.58 -22.75 34.62
CA MET A 186 4.15 -22.48 34.44
C MET A 186 3.85 -22.25 32.95
N THR A 187 2.84 -22.96 32.47
CA THR A 187 2.32 -22.96 31.11
C THR A 187 1.47 -21.73 30.79
N SER A 188 1.79 -21.13 29.64
CA SER A 188 0.88 -20.66 28.58
C SER A 188 -0.63 -20.71 28.85
N THR A 189 -1.28 -19.54 28.77
CA THR A 189 -2.74 -19.40 28.65
C THR A 189 -3.19 -19.58 27.19
N GLU A 190 -4.23 -20.41 27.05
CA GLU A 190 -5.06 -20.73 25.88
C GLU A 190 -5.30 -19.63 24.85
N ALA A 191 -5.16 -19.99 23.57
CA ALA A 191 -5.73 -19.30 22.42
C ALA A 191 -7.04 -20.01 22.00
N PRO A 192 -8.11 -19.27 21.63
CA PRO A 192 -9.35 -19.92 21.20
C PRO A 192 -9.27 -20.44 19.76
N ALA A 193 -9.98 -21.55 19.55
CA ALA A 193 -10.03 -22.38 18.36
C ALA A 193 -10.47 -21.65 17.08
N ALA A 194 -9.91 -22.11 15.96
CA ALA A 194 -10.11 -21.60 14.61
C ALA A 194 -11.54 -21.86 14.09
N LEU A 195 -12.15 -20.80 13.53
CA LEU A 195 -13.36 -20.89 12.70
C LEU A 195 -13.00 -21.00 11.21
N PRO A 196 -13.80 -21.71 10.39
CA PRO A 196 -13.54 -21.88 8.96
C PRO A 196 -13.82 -20.57 8.21
N ARG A 197 -12.90 -20.21 7.31
CA ARG A 197 -12.79 -18.89 6.66
C ARG A 197 -13.69 -18.79 5.42
N LEU A 198 -14.70 -17.93 5.49
CA LEU A 198 -15.48 -17.43 4.36
C LEU A 198 -14.69 -16.33 3.60
N ALA A 199 -14.97 -16.22 2.30
CA ALA A 199 -14.22 -15.47 1.29
C ALA A 199 -13.78 -14.04 1.68
N TRP A 200 -12.51 -13.71 1.41
CA TRP A 200 -11.87 -12.43 1.77
C TRP A 200 -12.45 -11.20 1.06
N VAL A 201 -13.17 -11.38 -0.06
CA VAL A 201 -13.93 -10.30 -0.73
C VAL A 201 -15.05 -9.75 0.16
N ALA A 202 -15.59 -10.58 1.07
CA ALA A 202 -16.59 -10.16 2.07
C ALA A 202 -15.98 -9.34 3.22
N LEU A 203 -14.69 -9.53 3.54
CA LEU A 203 -14.00 -8.77 4.60
C LEU A 203 -13.62 -7.35 4.16
N LEU A 204 -13.39 -7.13 2.85
CA LEU A 204 -13.18 -5.80 2.29
C LEU A 204 -14.48 -4.97 2.28
N SER A 205 -15.63 -5.61 2.12
CA SER A 205 -16.94 -4.94 2.10
C SER A 205 -17.49 -4.68 3.52
N LEU A 206 -17.33 -5.60 4.48
CA LEU A 206 -17.85 -5.39 5.85
C LEU A 206 -17.05 -4.32 6.63
N ALA A 207 -15.78 -4.10 6.30
CA ALA A 207 -14.93 -3.14 6.99
C ALA A 207 -15.04 -1.69 6.48
N LEU A 208 -15.79 -1.43 5.39
CA LEU A 208 -16.04 -0.08 4.84
C LEU A 208 -17.45 0.45 5.14
N LEU A 209 -18.39 -0.41 5.58
CA LEU A 209 -19.77 -0.01 5.91
C LEU A 209 -19.94 0.62 7.30
N ALA A 210 -18.96 0.49 8.21
CA ALA A 210 -19.09 0.97 9.59
C ALA A 210 -18.82 2.48 9.79
N GLY A 211 -18.43 3.22 8.74
CA GLY A 211 -18.18 4.68 8.81
C GLY A 211 -19.36 5.56 8.40
N GLY A 212 -20.46 4.97 7.92
CA GLY A 212 -21.57 5.68 7.28
C GLY A 212 -22.74 6.04 8.19
N MET A 213 -22.51 6.60 9.38
CA MET A 213 -23.58 7.29 10.12
C MET A 213 -23.02 8.53 10.83
N SER A 214 -23.05 9.68 10.15
CA SER A 214 -22.97 10.99 10.78
C SER A 214 -24.28 11.74 10.51
N LEU A 215 -24.99 12.07 11.58
CA LEU A 215 -26.26 12.77 11.54
C LEU A 215 -26.09 14.18 10.94
N ALA A 216 -26.86 14.45 9.88
CA ALA A 216 -26.98 15.76 9.27
C ALA A 216 -27.73 16.73 10.21
N TRP A 217 -27.09 17.85 10.57
CA TRP A 217 -27.77 19.04 11.06
C TRP A 217 -27.66 20.13 9.99
N ALA A 218 -28.78 20.36 9.31
CA ALA A 218 -28.93 21.45 8.35
C ALA A 218 -29.04 22.80 9.08
N ARG A 219 -28.16 23.74 8.75
CA ARG A 219 -28.41 25.18 8.96
C ARG A 219 -28.10 25.93 7.67
N THR A 220 -29.15 26.51 7.11
CA THR A 220 -29.13 27.46 6.01
C THR A 220 -28.55 28.80 6.47
N ARG A 221 -27.81 29.49 5.58
CA ARG A 221 -27.90 30.94 5.27
C ARG A 221 -26.79 31.42 4.29
N PRO A 222 -26.93 32.61 3.68
CA PRO A 222 -26.87 32.77 2.24
C PRO A 222 -25.57 33.37 1.70
N VAL A 223 -25.52 33.35 0.37
CA VAL A 223 -24.61 33.99 -0.58
C VAL A 223 -24.34 35.45 -0.26
N ASP A 224 -23.06 35.85 -0.34
CA ASP A 224 -22.65 37.13 -0.92
C ASP A 224 -21.27 36.98 -1.60
N LYS A 225 -21.20 37.49 -2.83
CA LYS A 225 -20.00 37.59 -3.67
C LYS A 225 -19.46 39.02 -3.53
N PRO A 226 -18.15 39.24 -3.70
CA PRO A 226 -17.77 40.16 -4.77
C PRO A 226 -16.57 39.71 -5.61
N ILE A 227 -16.38 40.48 -6.68
CA ILE A 227 -15.63 40.26 -7.92
C ILE A 227 -14.27 40.99 -7.88
N ALA A 228 -13.36 40.56 -8.78
CA ALA A 228 -12.17 41.21 -9.34
C ALA A 228 -10.82 40.73 -8.74
N SER A 229 -9.76 40.46 -9.50
CA SER A 229 -9.41 40.83 -10.88
C SER A 229 -8.36 39.86 -11.45
N ALA A 230 -8.38 39.67 -12.78
CA ALA A 230 -7.45 38.86 -13.56
C ALA A 230 -6.11 39.56 -13.83
N VAL A 231 -5.02 38.78 -13.87
CA VAL A 231 -3.71 39.08 -14.48
C VAL A 231 -3.21 37.79 -15.16
N PRO A 232 -2.59 37.85 -16.36
CA PRO A 232 -2.55 36.73 -17.30
C PRO A 232 -1.43 35.72 -17.04
N ALA A 233 -1.68 34.51 -17.54
CA ALA A 233 -0.82 33.34 -17.49
C ALA A 233 0.37 33.46 -18.44
N ASP A 234 1.54 33.06 -17.95
CA ASP A 234 2.56 32.29 -18.67
C ASP A 234 3.60 31.79 -17.66
N ASP A 235 3.32 30.62 -17.06
CA ASP A 235 4.34 29.63 -16.67
C ASP A 235 3.61 28.34 -16.25
N ILE A 236 3.98 27.22 -16.88
CA ILE A 236 3.38 25.90 -16.59
C ILE A 236 3.93 25.43 -15.24
N ASP A 237 3.21 25.75 -14.17
CA ASP A 237 3.54 25.39 -12.80
C ASP A 237 3.25 23.90 -12.53
N LEU A 238 4.28 23.07 -12.70
CA LEU A 238 4.31 21.64 -12.33
C LEU A 238 4.08 21.40 -10.83
N ALA A 239 4.15 22.42 -9.96
CA ALA A 239 3.85 22.28 -8.53
C ALA A 239 2.34 22.29 -8.23
N THR A 240 1.54 22.94 -9.08
CA THR A 240 0.09 23.06 -8.89
C THR A 240 -0.67 21.79 -9.29
N ALA A 241 -0.09 20.93 -10.14
CA ALA A 241 -0.71 19.64 -10.52
C ALA A 241 -0.71 18.58 -9.40
N TYR A 242 0.06 18.76 -8.32
CA TYR A 242 0.18 17.77 -7.23
C TYR A 242 -0.30 18.28 -5.87
N ALA A 243 -0.56 19.58 -5.72
CA ALA A 243 -1.02 20.18 -4.46
C ALA A 243 -2.51 19.92 -4.17
N THR A 244 -3.29 19.50 -5.17
CA THR A 244 -4.75 19.29 -5.07
C THR A 244 -5.16 17.89 -4.56
N THR A 245 -4.23 16.95 -4.41
CA THR A 245 -4.58 15.52 -4.14
C THR A 245 -4.49 15.11 -2.68
N ILE A 246 -4.54 16.05 -1.73
CA ILE A 246 -4.63 15.75 -0.28
C ILE A 246 -5.82 16.49 0.34
N GLN A 247 -6.96 16.45 -0.35
CA GLN A 247 -8.27 16.34 0.29
C GLN A 247 -8.97 15.16 -0.40
N PRO A 248 -9.61 14.25 0.35
CA PRO A 248 -10.48 13.27 -0.27
C PRO A 248 -11.66 14.03 -0.86
N ASP A 249 -11.59 14.31 -2.16
CA ASP A 249 -12.79 14.61 -2.93
C ASP A 249 -13.54 13.28 -3.00
N ASP A 250 -14.60 13.13 -2.20
CA ASP A 250 -15.39 11.90 -2.08
C ASP A 250 -16.05 11.50 -3.42
N ASP A 251 -16.02 12.38 -4.44
CA ASP A 251 -16.62 12.18 -5.75
C ASP A 251 -15.62 11.82 -6.89
N ALA A 252 -14.30 11.88 -6.65
CA ALA A 252 -13.30 11.49 -7.65
C ALA A 252 -13.05 9.97 -7.63
N VAL A 253 -13.98 9.22 -8.22
CA VAL A 253 -14.08 7.75 -8.17
C VAL A 253 -12.91 7.02 -8.87
N SER A 254 -12.11 7.69 -9.69
CA SER A 254 -10.94 7.10 -10.36
C SER A 254 -9.73 8.04 -10.41
N ALA A 255 -8.56 7.54 -10.02
CA ALA A 255 -7.31 8.26 -10.24
C ALA A 255 -6.95 8.24 -11.74
N PRO A 256 -6.50 9.36 -12.33
CA PRO A 256 -6.10 9.41 -13.73
C PRO A 256 -4.91 8.47 -13.99
N ARG A 257 -4.74 8.01 -15.24
CA ARG A 257 -3.62 7.11 -15.64
C ARG A 257 -2.23 7.67 -15.30
N GLY A 258 -2.08 9.01 -15.28
CA GLY A 258 -0.84 9.69 -14.91
C GLY A 258 -0.63 9.92 -13.41
N ALA A 259 -1.56 9.48 -12.55
CA ALA A 259 -1.35 9.53 -11.10
C ALA A 259 -0.30 8.50 -10.65
N ALA A 260 0.33 8.76 -9.50
CA ALA A 260 1.28 7.84 -8.89
C ALA A 260 0.67 6.43 -8.72
N PRO A 261 1.43 5.34 -8.91
CA PRO A 261 0.87 3.98 -8.83
C PRO A 261 0.24 3.66 -7.47
N GLU A 262 0.78 4.22 -6.39
CA GLU A 262 0.19 4.21 -5.04
C GLU A 262 -1.26 4.72 -5.04
N ALA A 263 -1.48 5.93 -5.58
CA ALA A 263 -2.79 6.57 -5.62
C ALA A 263 -3.79 5.78 -6.48
N ARG A 264 -3.30 5.16 -7.57
CA ARG A 264 -4.10 4.28 -8.42
C ARG A 264 -4.55 3.02 -7.68
N LEU A 265 -3.67 2.39 -6.89
CA LEU A 265 -4.05 1.25 -6.05
C LEU A 265 -5.08 1.65 -4.97
N ILE A 266 -4.91 2.82 -4.34
CA ILE A 266 -5.87 3.36 -3.38
C ILE A 266 -7.24 3.56 -4.02
N ALA A 267 -7.28 4.12 -5.24
CA ALA A 267 -8.53 4.28 -5.99
C ALA A 267 -9.21 2.92 -6.29
N VAL A 268 -8.44 1.88 -6.63
CA VAL A 268 -8.96 0.50 -6.76
C VAL A 268 -9.62 0.03 -5.46
N TYR A 269 -8.98 0.24 -4.30
CA TYR A 269 -9.58 -0.14 -3.01
C TYR A 269 -10.87 0.62 -2.70
N ARG A 270 -10.95 1.91 -3.05
CA ARG A 270 -12.20 2.70 -2.91
C ARG A 270 -13.31 2.13 -3.78
N LEU A 271 -13.01 1.80 -5.03
CA LEU A 271 -13.97 1.16 -5.94
C LEU A 271 -14.47 -0.18 -5.41
N ILE A 272 -13.58 -1.01 -4.85
CA ILE A 272 -13.96 -2.28 -4.21
C ILE A 272 -14.88 -2.02 -3.02
N GLY A 273 -14.54 -1.06 -2.15
CA GLY A 273 -15.36 -0.66 -1.00
C GLY A 273 -16.76 -0.19 -1.36
N GLN A 274 -16.90 0.46 -2.51
CA GLN A 274 -18.17 0.94 -3.06
C GLN A 274 -18.94 -0.15 -3.85
N ALA A 275 -18.48 -1.41 -3.82
CA ALA A 275 -19.02 -2.53 -4.60
C ALA A 275 -19.01 -2.30 -6.13
N ARG A 276 -18.13 -1.42 -6.62
CA ARG A 276 -17.97 -1.06 -8.04
C ARG A 276 -16.95 -1.97 -8.73
N LEU A 277 -17.17 -3.29 -8.66
CA LEU A 277 -16.20 -4.31 -9.08
C LEU A 277 -15.77 -4.22 -10.56
N PRO A 278 -16.65 -3.95 -11.55
CA PRO A 278 -16.22 -3.81 -12.95
C PRO A 278 -15.25 -2.64 -13.16
N GLN A 279 -15.47 -1.54 -12.44
CA GLN A 279 -14.63 -0.35 -12.50
C GLN A 279 -13.30 -0.58 -11.77
N ALA A 280 -13.34 -1.29 -10.62
CA ALA A 280 -12.14 -1.70 -9.90
C ALA A 280 -11.25 -2.60 -10.77
N LEU A 281 -11.85 -3.58 -11.47
CA LEU A 281 -11.15 -4.48 -12.37
C LEU A 281 -10.47 -3.72 -13.52
N ALA A 282 -11.19 -2.81 -14.18
CA ALA A 282 -10.61 -1.99 -15.25
C ALA A 282 -9.47 -1.07 -14.74
N ALA A 283 -9.63 -0.50 -13.54
CA ALA A 283 -8.64 0.37 -12.93
C ALA A 283 -7.34 -0.39 -12.56
N VAL A 284 -7.46 -1.57 -11.94
CA VAL A 284 -6.28 -2.39 -11.59
C VAL A 284 -5.64 -3.01 -12.83
N GLU A 285 -6.42 -3.41 -13.85
CA GLU A 285 -5.89 -3.89 -15.12
C GLU A 285 -5.04 -2.80 -15.80
N SER A 286 -5.50 -1.54 -15.79
CA SER A 286 -4.67 -0.43 -16.28
C SER A 286 -3.40 -0.26 -15.44
N LEU A 287 -3.47 -0.44 -14.11
CA LEU A 287 -2.32 -0.29 -13.22
C LEU A 287 -1.25 -1.36 -13.47
N VAL A 288 -1.61 -2.62 -13.54
CA VAL A 288 -0.66 -3.72 -13.75
C VAL A 288 -0.07 -3.72 -15.17
N ARG A 289 -0.77 -3.14 -16.15
CA ARG A 289 -0.23 -2.91 -17.50
C ARG A 289 0.88 -1.86 -17.49
N ASP A 290 0.68 -0.76 -16.76
CA ASP A 290 1.64 0.34 -16.71
C ASP A 290 2.79 0.08 -15.72
N VAL A 291 2.52 -0.71 -14.67
CA VAL A 291 3.48 -1.03 -13.59
C VAL A 291 3.45 -2.54 -13.30
N PRO A 292 3.94 -3.38 -14.24
CA PRO A 292 3.85 -4.85 -14.12
C PRO A 292 4.58 -5.42 -12.91
N GLN A 293 5.62 -4.73 -12.42
CA GLN A 293 6.40 -5.09 -11.25
C GLN A 293 5.74 -4.73 -9.90
N PHE A 294 4.50 -4.21 -9.91
CA PHE A 294 3.74 -3.95 -8.69
C PHE A 294 3.01 -5.21 -8.22
N ALA A 295 3.74 -6.09 -7.52
CA ALA A 295 3.25 -7.39 -7.06
C ALA A 295 1.92 -7.35 -6.30
N LEU A 296 1.68 -6.34 -5.45
CA LEU A 296 0.41 -6.19 -4.76
C LEU A 296 -0.74 -5.85 -5.72
N ALA A 297 -0.52 -4.99 -6.73
CA ALA A 297 -1.53 -4.71 -7.74
C ALA A 297 -1.86 -5.97 -8.57
N GLN A 298 -0.86 -6.78 -8.88
CA GLN A 298 -1.04 -8.09 -9.53
C GLN A 298 -1.90 -9.05 -8.70
N LEU A 299 -1.64 -9.11 -7.39
CA LEU A 299 -2.46 -9.91 -6.47
C LEU A 299 -3.92 -9.44 -6.48
N VAL A 300 -4.16 -8.13 -6.36
CA VAL A 300 -5.51 -7.54 -6.37
C VAL A 300 -6.21 -7.77 -7.71
N TYR A 301 -5.47 -7.70 -8.82
CA TYR A 301 -5.99 -8.01 -10.14
C TYR A 301 -6.44 -9.47 -10.27
N GLY A 302 -5.60 -10.41 -9.82
CA GLY A 302 -5.95 -11.83 -9.78
C GLY A 302 -7.17 -12.11 -8.90
N ASP A 303 -7.25 -11.48 -7.73
CA ASP A 303 -8.39 -11.61 -6.81
C ASP A 303 -9.70 -11.10 -7.44
N LEU A 304 -9.68 -9.97 -8.16
CA LEU A 304 -10.87 -9.43 -8.84
C LEU A 304 -11.30 -10.28 -10.04
N LEU A 305 -10.35 -10.79 -10.81
CA LEU A 305 -10.63 -11.71 -11.91
C LEU A 305 -11.24 -13.01 -11.39
N LEU A 306 -10.67 -13.59 -10.34
CA LEU A 306 -11.19 -14.82 -9.75
C LEU A 306 -12.59 -14.60 -9.15
N ALA A 307 -12.80 -13.50 -8.41
CA ALA A 307 -14.12 -13.17 -7.86
C ALA A 307 -15.22 -13.09 -8.95
N SER A 308 -14.85 -12.67 -10.17
CA SER A 308 -15.79 -12.58 -11.29
C SER A 308 -16.20 -13.92 -11.91
N THR A 309 -15.51 -15.02 -11.61
CA THR A 309 -15.89 -16.36 -12.09
C THR A 309 -17.03 -16.97 -11.26
N GLY A 310 -17.35 -16.39 -10.10
CA GLY A 310 -18.25 -16.98 -9.11
C GLY A 310 -17.60 -18.07 -8.26
N ASP A 311 -16.36 -18.47 -8.59
CA ASP A 311 -15.55 -19.34 -7.76
C ASP A 311 -14.78 -18.49 -6.73
N LEU A 312 -15.32 -18.42 -5.52
CA LEU A 312 -14.68 -17.72 -4.41
C LEU A 312 -13.59 -18.57 -3.73
N THR A 313 -13.23 -19.74 -4.27
CA THR A 313 -12.10 -20.49 -3.75
C THR A 313 -10.81 -19.89 -4.33
N PRO A 314 -10.03 -19.10 -3.55
CA PRO A 314 -8.71 -18.69 -4.00
C PRO A 314 -7.93 -19.97 -4.29
N SER A 315 -7.58 -20.22 -5.56
CA SER A 315 -6.99 -21.47 -6.04
C SER A 315 -6.13 -22.13 -4.95
N THR A 316 -6.72 -23.07 -4.20
CA THR A 316 -6.14 -23.65 -2.99
C THR A 316 -5.09 -24.70 -3.33
N THR A 317 -4.71 -24.79 -4.61
CA THR A 317 -3.68 -25.71 -5.07
C THR A 317 -2.31 -25.16 -4.68
N ASN A 318 -1.98 -25.44 -3.41
CA ASN A 318 -0.71 -25.31 -2.69
C ASN A 318 -0.62 -24.11 -1.73
N ALA A 319 -1.25 -24.29 -0.55
CA ALA A 319 -0.93 -23.64 0.73
C ALA A 319 -0.20 -22.28 0.65
N ASN A 320 -0.96 -21.18 0.52
CA ASN A 320 -0.57 -19.76 0.69
C ASN A 320 0.96 -19.52 0.90
N PRO A 321 1.75 -19.39 -0.18
CA PRO A 321 3.20 -19.21 -0.07
C PRO A 321 3.54 -17.96 0.76
N PRO A 322 4.69 -17.93 1.47
CA PRO A 322 5.08 -16.81 2.33
C PRO A 322 5.00 -15.45 1.64
N GLN A 323 5.34 -15.37 0.35
CA GLN A 323 5.25 -14.16 -0.46
C GLN A 323 3.81 -13.64 -0.55
N GLY A 324 2.83 -14.52 -0.78
CA GLY A 324 1.41 -14.13 -0.84
C GLY A 324 0.91 -13.61 0.51
N GLN A 325 1.37 -14.19 1.62
CA GLN A 325 1.05 -13.69 2.96
C GLN A 325 1.66 -12.30 3.22
N ALA A 326 2.88 -12.06 2.76
CA ALA A 326 3.55 -10.76 2.86
C ALA A 326 2.79 -9.67 2.08
N LEU A 327 2.33 -9.96 0.86
CA LEU A 327 1.52 -9.04 0.06
C LEU A 327 0.16 -8.75 0.71
N ARG A 328 -0.50 -9.75 1.30
CA ARG A 328 -1.74 -9.51 2.06
C ARG A 328 -1.50 -8.63 3.28
N ARG A 329 -0.39 -8.83 3.99
CA ARG A 329 0.01 -7.96 5.11
C ARG A 329 0.27 -6.53 4.64
N GLU A 330 0.94 -6.36 3.49
CA GLU A 330 1.12 -5.07 2.85
C GLU A 330 -0.22 -4.37 2.56
N ALA A 331 -1.17 -5.10 1.96
CA ALA A 331 -2.51 -4.59 1.67
C ALA A 331 -3.23 -4.11 2.94
N VAL A 332 -3.19 -4.93 4.01
CA VAL A 332 -3.81 -4.60 5.30
C VAL A 332 -3.22 -3.32 5.88
N LEU A 333 -1.90 -3.17 5.88
CA LEU A 333 -1.22 -1.99 6.41
C LEU A 333 -1.56 -0.72 5.63
N ARG A 334 -1.62 -0.80 4.29
CA ARG A 334 -2.04 0.32 3.44
C ARG A 334 -3.48 0.75 3.73
N LEU A 335 -4.42 -0.21 3.80
CA LEU A 335 -5.81 0.07 4.13
C LEU A 335 -5.97 0.66 5.54
N GLN A 336 -5.20 0.16 6.49
CA GLN A 336 -5.12 0.65 7.86
C GLN A 336 -4.61 2.09 7.91
N ALA A 337 -3.54 2.43 7.19
CA ALA A 337 -3.01 3.78 7.11
C ALA A 337 -4.01 4.77 6.48
N LEU A 338 -4.78 4.34 5.48
CA LEU A 338 -5.83 5.18 4.88
C LEU A 338 -6.96 5.54 5.85
N ARG A 339 -7.34 4.60 6.73
CA ARG A 339 -8.39 4.83 7.74
C ARG A 339 -7.93 5.72 8.88
N GLU A 340 -6.66 5.64 9.21
CA GLU A 340 -6.03 6.37 10.31
C GLU A 340 -5.17 7.52 9.78
N ALA A 341 -5.63 8.15 8.71
CA ALA A 341 -4.97 9.30 8.14
C ALA A 341 -4.80 10.39 9.21
N PRO A 342 -3.61 11.00 9.32
CA PRO A 342 -3.37 12.06 10.28
C PRO A 342 -4.36 13.22 10.10
N PRO A 343 -4.93 13.78 11.18
CA PRO A 343 -5.80 14.95 11.05
C PRO A 343 -5.04 16.15 10.47
N ALA A 344 -5.69 16.91 9.60
CA ALA A 344 -5.10 18.11 9.00
C ALA A 344 -4.64 19.11 10.08
N GLY A 345 -3.50 19.77 9.84
CA GLY A 345 -2.97 20.78 10.77
C GLY A 345 -2.40 20.22 12.08
N THR A 346 -2.14 18.91 12.17
CA THR A 346 -1.50 18.29 13.34
C THR A 346 -0.02 18.01 13.12
N TRP A 347 0.75 18.00 14.22
CA TRP A 347 2.15 17.60 14.26
C TRP A 347 2.28 16.24 14.95
N PRO A 348 3.28 15.41 14.61
CA PRO A 348 3.76 14.37 15.53
C PRO A 348 4.12 15.00 16.86
N ARG A 349 3.75 14.38 17.99
CA ARG A 349 3.99 14.90 19.35
C ARG A 349 5.46 15.29 19.61
N GLN A 350 6.39 14.62 18.94
CA GLN A 350 7.82 14.85 19.01
C GLN A 350 8.24 16.24 18.49
N VAL A 351 7.43 16.92 17.69
CA VAL A 351 7.78 18.22 17.09
C VAL A 351 7.35 19.36 18.00
N LEU A 352 8.16 19.69 19.01
CA LEU A 352 7.82 20.77 19.95
C LEU A 352 7.93 22.15 19.30
N GLN A 353 9.02 22.44 18.60
CA GLN A 353 9.28 23.72 17.92
C GLN A 353 10.12 23.46 16.67
N LEU A 354 9.84 24.15 15.57
CA LEU A 354 10.69 24.14 14.38
C LEU A 354 11.03 25.56 13.98
N SER A 355 12.28 25.77 13.60
CA SER A 355 12.72 26.98 12.91
C SER A 355 12.00 27.12 11.57
N ALA A 356 11.74 28.36 11.14
CA ALA A 356 11.27 28.65 9.80
C ALA A 356 12.27 28.24 8.70
N SER A 357 13.56 28.06 9.05
CA SER A 357 14.58 27.53 8.13
C SER A 357 14.43 26.02 7.88
N VAL A 358 13.78 25.28 8.78
CA VAL A 358 13.48 23.86 8.58
C VAL A 358 12.19 23.75 7.76
N ARG A 359 12.33 23.50 6.46
CA ARG A 359 11.21 23.43 5.50
C ARG A 359 10.38 22.16 5.63
N HIS A 360 11.02 21.04 5.95
CA HIS A 360 10.38 19.72 5.99
C HIS A 360 10.76 18.93 7.24
N VAL A 361 9.85 18.07 7.67
CA VAL A 361 10.09 16.99 8.64
C VAL A 361 9.63 15.68 8.03
N VAL A 362 10.43 14.63 8.18
CA VAL A 362 10.03 13.27 7.85
C VAL A 362 9.58 12.57 9.13
N ALA A 363 8.41 11.93 9.10
CA ALA A 363 7.90 11.15 10.22
C ALA A 363 7.53 9.74 9.74
N VAL A 364 8.07 8.72 10.38
CA VAL A 364 7.88 7.31 10.01
C VAL A 364 7.12 6.61 11.12
N ASP A 365 5.94 6.08 10.78
CA ASP A 365 5.14 5.18 11.60
C ASP A 365 5.44 3.74 11.15
N THR A 366 6.23 3.04 11.94
CA THR A 366 6.71 1.70 11.59
C THR A 366 5.66 0.62 11.80
N THR A 367 4.69 0.80 12.70
CA THR A 367 3.54 -0.12 12.85
C THR A 367 2.57 -0.03 11.67
N ARG A 368 2.55 1.11 10.97
CA ARG A 368 1.74 1.33 9.75
C ARG A 368 2.52 1.22 8.46
N ALA A 369 3.83 0.95 8.52
CA ALA A 369 4.69 0.89 7.35
C ALA A 369 4.51 2.16 6.49
N ARG A 370 4.47 3.33 7.16
CA ARG A 370 4.12 4.61 6.52
C ARG A 370 5.13 5.69 6.85
N LEU A 371 5.48 6.47 5.83
CA LEU A 371 6.34 7.65 5.92
C LEU A 371 5.55 8.87 5.47
N TYR A 372 5.55 9.89 6.30
CA TYR A 372 4.95 11.19 6.05
C TYR A 372 6.05 12.22 5.82
N VAL A 373 5.85 13.11 4.86
CA VAL A 373 6.65 14.33 4.70
C VAL A 373 5.75 15.51 5.03
N ILE A 374 6.18 16.29 6.02
CA ILE A 374 5.42 17.42 6.57
C ILE A 374 6.16 18.70 6.21
N GLU A 375 5.50 19.59 5.48
CA GLU A 375 5.96 20.94 5.22
C GLU A 375 5.67 21.84 6.42
N ASN A 376 6.68 22.60 6.83
CA ASN A 376 6.58 23.62 7.87
C ASN A 376 6.18 24.96 7.25
N GLN A 377 4.90 25.32 7.32
CA GLN A 377 4.37 26.59 6.84
C GLN A 377 4.31 27.59 7.99
N ALA A 378 5.47 28.11 8.39
CA ALA A 378 5.62 29.08 9.49
C ALA A 378 4.99 28.58 10.82
N GLY A 379 5.23 27.31 11.16
CA GLY A 379 4.70 26.67 12.37
C GLY A 379 3.37 25.92 12.16
N SER A 380 2.70 26.12 11.02
CA SER A 380 1.54 25.31 10.62
C SER A 380 2.00 24.08 9.82
N PRO A 381 1.69 22.84 10.25
CA PRO A 381 2.07 21.65 9.51
C PRO A 381 1.14 21.42 8.32
N ARG A 382 1.72 21.07 7.19
CA ARG A 382 0.97 20.50 6.05
C ARG A 382 1.62 19.20 5.61
N ILE A 383 0.87 18.11 5.63
CA ILE A 383 1.35 16.84 5.06
C ILE A 383 1.36 16.98 3.54
N VAL A 384 2.55 16.82 2.94
CA VAL A 384 2.80 16.95 1.49
C VAL A 384 3.28 15.65 0.84
N GLY A 385 3.54 14.63 1.67
CA GLY A 385 3.89 13.27 1.28
C GLY A 385 3.32 12.25 2.25
N ASP A 386 2.83 11.14 1.72
CA ASP A 386 2.24 10.03 2.46
C ASP A 386 2.52 8.73 1.67
N HIS A 387 3.46 7.93 2.16
CA HIS A 387 4.08 6.87 1.38
C HIS A 387 4.20 5.56 2.15
N TYR A 388 3.94 4.45 1.47
CA TYR A 388 4.21 3.13 2.01
C TYR A 388 5.72 2.90 2.06
N VAL A 389 6.20 2.29 3.14
CA VAL A 389 7.62 1.95 3.33
C VAL A 389 7.82 0.54 3.86
N SER A 390 8.92 -0.08 3.45
CA SER A 390 9.43 -1.30 4.05
C SER A 390 10.50 -0.97 5.09
N ILE A 391 10.50 -1.72 6.20
CA ILE A 391 11.45 -1.56 7.31
C ILE A 391 12.19 -2.87 7.60
N GLY A 392 13.01 -2.88 8.65
CA GLY A 392 13.81 -4.02 9.08
C GLY A 392 13.01 -5.32 9.14
N SER A 393 13.56 -6.41 8.59
CA SER A 393 12.95 -7.74 8.60
C SER A 393 12.66 -8.26 10.02
N ARG A 394 13.43 -7.78 11.00
CA ARG A 394 13.26 -8.08 12.43
C ARG A 394 12.54 -6.98 13.22
N GLY A 395 11.92 -6.04 12.51
CA GLY A 395 11.14 -4.94 13.07
C GLY A 395 12.00 -3.73 13.47
N THR A 396 11.69 -3.15 14.61
CA THR A 396 12.22 -1.87 15.10
C THR A 396 13.20 -2.06 16.27
N GLY A 397 13.78 -0.98 16.78
CA GLY A 397 14.59 -0.99 17.99
C GLY A 397 15.98 -1.56 17.77
N LYS A 398 16.68 -1.00 16.77
CA LYS A 398 18.07 -1.33 16.46
C LYS A 398 18.99 -1.17 17.69
N ARG A 399 19.83 -2.17 17.95
CA ARG A 399 20.78 -2.21 19.08
C ARG A 399 22.18 -2.60 18.65
N SER A 400 22.32 -3.45 17.63
CA SER A 400 23.64 -3.91 17.19
C SER A 400 23.76 -3.96 15.67
N GLU A 401 25.00 -3.96 15.19
CA GLU A 401 25.28 -4.28 13.81
C GLU A 401 24.67 -5.63 13.41
N GLY A 402 24.12 -5.73 12.19
CA GLY A 402 23.54 -6.97 11.68
C GLY A 402 22.22 -7.45 12.29
N ASP A 403 21.62 -6.71 13.24
CA ASP A 403 20.36 -7.12 13.91
C ASP A 403 19.09 -7.01 13.04
N GLN A 404 19.22 -6.49 11.82
CA GLN A 404 18.15 -6.31 10.83
C GLN A 404 16.94 -5.51 11.34
N ARG A 405 17.16 -4.61 12.30
CA ARG A 405 16.13 -3.74 12.87
C ARG A 405 16.29 -2.31 12.38
N THR A 406 15.17 -1.63 12.17
CA THR A 406 15.14 -0.18 11.93
C THR A 406 15.23 0.55 13.27
N PRO A 407 16.09 1.57 13.42
CA PRO A 407 16.23 2.29 14.68
C PRO A 407 14.99 3.14 14.99
N LEU A 408 14.76 3.38 16.28
CA LEU A 408 13.71 4.29 16.77
C LEU A 408 14.39 5.50 17.40
N GLY A 409 13.89 6.70 17.07
CA GLY A 409 14.50 7.94 17.54
C GLY A 409 14.30 9.14 16.63
N VAL A 410 14.99 10.22 16.99
CA VAL A 410 15.12 11.43 16.18
C VAL A 410 16.47 11.41 15.48
N TYR A 411 16.43 11.49 14.16
CA TYR A 411 17.56 11.46 13.26
C TYR A 411 17.59 12.70 12.38
N SER A 412 18.67 12.88 11.63
CA SER A 412 18.79 13.88 10.58
C SER A 412 19.38 13.24 9.32
N ILE A 413 18.92 13.69 8.16
CA ILE A 413 19.53 13.34 6.88
C ILE A 413 20.93 13.95 6.83
N THR A 414 21.97 13.18 6.50
CA THR A 414 23.35 13.68 6.49
C THR A 414 23.81 14.12 5.10
N SER A 415 23.36 13.43 4.06
CA SER A 415 23.73 13.70 2.67
C SER A 415 22.66 13.21 1.70
N HIS A 416 22.89 13.43 0.40
CA HIS A 416 22.14 12.85 -0.69
C HIS A 416 23.08 12.01 -1.55
N LEU A 417 22.69 10.77 -1.84
CA LEU A 417 23.42 9.86 -2.70
C LEU A 417 22.60 9.55 -3.94
N ALA A 418 23.12 9.88 -5.12
CA ALA A 418 22.42 9.68 -6.39
C ALA A 418 22.38 8.19 -6.77
N GLY A 419 21.23 7.71 -7.28
CA GLY A 419 21.05 6.29 -7.64
C GLY A 419 22.11 5.75 -8.62
N ALA A 420 22.54 6.57 -9.58
CA ALA A 420 23.60 6.22 -10.53
C ALA A 420 24.94 5.82 -9.88
N GLN A 421 25.17 6.22 -8.62
CA GLN A 421 26.40 5.92 -7.87
C GLN A 421 26.26 4.69 -6.96
N LEU A 422 25.04 4.21 -6.70
CA LEU A 422 24.74 3.19 -5.69
C LEU A 422 24.40 1.81 -6.26
N GLY A 423 24.06 1.73 -7.55
CA GLY A 423 23.59 0.52 -8.21
C GLY A 423 22.09 0.26 -7.99
N ASP A 424 21.54 -0.70 -8.74
CA ASP A 424 20.08 -0.93 -8.85
C ASP A 424 19.41 -1.21 -7.51
N PHE A 425 20.10 -1.82 -6.54
CA PHE A 425 19.52 -2.17 -5.24
C PHE A 425 18.88 -0.98 -4.50
N TYR A 426 19.44 0.23 -4.67
CA TYR A 426 19.00 1.46 -4.02
C TYR A 426 18.06 2.31 -4.90
N GLY A 427 17.78 1.86 -6.13
CA GLY A 427 16.83 2.51 -7.02
C GLY A 427 17.21 3.96 -7.35
N ALA A 428 16.28 4.88 -7.12
CA ALA A 428 16.44 6.29 -7.46
C ALA A 428 17.58 7.01 -6.68
N GLY A 429 17.99 6.47 -5.53
CA GLY A 429 19.03 7.06 -4.69
C GLY A 429 18.85 6.73 -3.21
N ALA A 430 19.59 7.44 -2.35
CA ALA A 430 19.48 7.28 -0.90
C ALA A 430 19.69 8.59 -0.14
N LEU A 431 19.03 8.68 1.02
CA LEU A 431 19.18 9.71 2.03
C LEU A 431 19.70 9.05 3.31
N PRO A 432 21.01 9.07 3.56
CA PRO A 432 21.58 8.49 4.76
C PRO A 432 21.13 9.23 6.03
N LEU A 433 20.83 8.47 7.08
CA LEU A 433 20.55 8.99 8.41
C LEU A 433 21.81 9.00 9.26
N ASN A 434 21.87 9.90 10.25
CA ASN A 434 22.96 9.95 11.23
C ASN A 434 22.89 8.84 12.30
N TYR A 435 22.42 7.64 11.97
CA TYR A 435 22.48 6.49 12.89
C TYR A 435 23.89 5.87 12.87
N PRO A 436 24.50 5.55 14.02
CA PRO A 436 24.03 5.86 15.37
C PRO A 436 24.23 7.35 15.68
N ASN A 437 23.20 7.99 16.24
CA ASN A 437 23.31 9.37 16.74
C ASN A 437 23.93 9.40 18.15
N ASP A 438 24.02 10.57 18.78
CA ASP A 438 24.63 10.70 20.13
C ASP A 438 23.91 9.88 21.20
N LEU A 439 22.58 9.82 21.16
CA LEU A 439 21.81 8.96 22.04
C LEU A 439 22.13 7.49 21.80
N ASP A 440 22.16 7.06 20.53
CA ASP A 440 22.45 5.67 20.17
C ASP A 440 23.83 5.25 20.67
N ARG A 441 24.85 6.09 20.48
CA ARG A 441 26.22 5.86 20.98
C ARG A 441 26.26 5.77 22.49
N GLN A 442 25.61 6.69 23.20
CA GLN A 442 25.57 6.65 24.67
C GLN A 442 24.83 5.41 25.20
N LEU A 443 23.84 4.90 24.46
CA LEU A 443 23.16 3.63 24.77
C LEU A 443 23.96 2.38 24.36
N GLY A 444 25.19 2.55 23.84
CA GLY A 444 26.04 1.46 23.38
C GLY A 444 25.54 0.77 22.12
N ARG A 445 24.68 1.43 21.33
CA ARG A 445 24.15 0.86 20.09
C ARG A 445 25.19 0.93 18.97
N THR A 446 25.30 -0.14 18.20
CA THR A 446 26.27 -0.26 17.09
C THR A 446 25.61 -0.43 15.72
N GLY A 447 26.43 -0.53 14.68
CA GLY A 447 26.03 -0.60 13.27
C GLY A 447 26.12 0.75 12.57
N ALA A 448 25.78 0.79 11.29
CA ALA A 448 25.82 1.97 10.45
C ALA A 448 24.84 1.81 9.25
N ASN A 449 24.87 2.77 8.32
CA ASN A 449 24.23 2.67 7.01
C ASN A 449 22.70 2.49 7.04
N ILE A 450 22.02 3.18 7.95
CA ILE A 450 20.56 3.27 7.95
C ILE A 450 20.13 4.40 7.03
N TRP A 451 19.54 4.06 5.89
CA TRP A 451 19.17 5.03 4.85
C TRP A 451 17.67 5.00 4.57
N ILE A 452 17.13 6.12 4.08
CA ILE A 452 15.88 6.13 3.32
C ILE A 452 16.26 5.96 1.84
N HIS A 453 15.81 4.90 1.17
CA HIS A 453 16.22 4.62 -0.21
C HIS A 453 15.13 3.95 -1.06
N GLY A 454 15.42 3.78 -2.35
CA GLY A 454 14.48 3.30 -3.35
C GLY A 454 14.42 1.78 -3.47
N THR A 455 13.64 1.28 -4.41
CA THR A 455 13.57 -0.15 -4.74
C THR A 455 14.37 -0.49 -6.00
N PRO A 456 14.80 -1.76 -6.16
CA PRO A 456 15.33 -2.25 -7.44
C PRO A 456 14.34 -2.04 -8.58
N THR A 457 14.83 -1.79 -9.80
CA THR A 457 13.96 -1.53 -10.98
C THR A 457 12.94 -2.63 -11.25
N GLY A 458 13.29 -3.88 -10.98
CA GLY A 458 12.39 -5.04 -11.10
C GLY A 458 11.31 -5.15 -10.02
N GLN A 459 11.17 -4.18 -9.11
CA GLN A 459 10.23 -4.23 -7.99
C GLN A 459 9.68 -2.83 -7.66
N TYR A 460 8.36 -2.65 -7.68
CA TYR A 460 7.76 -1.36 -7.31
C TYR A 460 7.83 -1.08 -5.79
N ALA A 461 7.53 -2.10 -4.97
CA ALA A 461 7.49 -1.99 -3.52
C ALA A 461 8.03 -3.28 -2.88
N ARG A 462 8.67 -3.15 -1.71
CA ARG A 462 9.13 -4.28 -0.89
C ARG A 462 8.06 -4.68 0.14
N ALA A 463 8.07 -5.94 0.54
CA ALA A 463 7.23 -6.42 1.65
C ALA A 463 7.50 -5.61 2.95
N PRO A 464 6.53 -5.49 3.88
CA PRO A 464 6.62 -4.52 4.98
C PRO A 464 7.84 -4.69 5.89
N LEU A 465 8.26 -5.94 6.13
CA LEU A 465 9.43 -6.29 6.94
C LEU A 465 10.43 -7.04 6.07
N ALA A 466 11.28 -6.32 5.33
CA ALA A 466 12.16 -6.94 4.32
C ALA A 466 13.56 -6.34 4.22
N THR A 467 13.87 -5.28 4.97
CA THR A 467 15.18 -4.61 4.88
C THR A 467 16.13 -5.09 5.97
N ASN A 468 17.42 -4.72 5.88
CA ASN A 468 18.38 -4.93 6.96
C ASN A 468 18.39 -3.79 8.00
N GLY A 469 17.37 -2.92 7.98
CA GLY A 469 17.23 -1.76 8.88
C GLY A 469 16.92 -0.44 8.17
N CYS A 470 17.18 -0.35 6.86
CA CYS A 470 16.81 0.79 6.04
C CYS A 470 15.29 1.00 5.97
N ILE A 471 14.88 2.21 5.59
CA ILE A 471 13.49 2.57 5.29
C ILE A 471 13.39 2.66 3.77
N VAL A 472 12.60 1.78 3.13
CA VAL A 472 12.57 1.66 1.67
C VAL A 472 11.22 2.06 1.11
N MET A 473 11.21 2.93 0.10
CA MET A 473 10.00 3.42 -0.56
C MET A 473 10.09 3.28 -2.09
N ALA A 474 8.97 3.48 -2.80
CA ALA A 474 8.94 3.42 -4.25
C ALA A 474 9.81 4.52 -4.90
N ASN A 475 10.42 4.22 -6.05
CA ASN A 475 11.35 5.13 -6.71
C ASN A 475 10.71 6.45 -7.16
N ASP A 476 9.47 6.41 -7.67
CA ASP A 476 8.76 7.61 -8.13
C ASP A 476 8.54 8.60 -6.97
N ASP A 477 8.21 8.07 -5.78
CA ASP A 477 8.06 8.85 -4.57
C ASP A 477 9.41 9.39 -4.08
N LEU A 478 10.43 8.53 -4.01
CA LEU A 478 11.75 8.91 -3.53
C LEU A 478 12.39 9.98 -4.42
N ALA A 479 12.25 9.88 -5.73
CA ALA A 479 12.84 10.83 -6.68
C ALA A 479 12.44 12.28 -6.37
N ARG A 480 11.19 12.50 -5.93
CA ARG A 480 10.72 13.81 -5.46
C ARG A 480 11.47 14.26 -4.20
N TRP A 481 11.58 13.38 -3.21
CA TRP A 481 12.16 13.72 -1.91
C TRP A 481 13.68 13.90 -1.94
N LEU A 482 14.38 13.21 -2.83
CA LEU A 482 15.81 13.44 -3.08
C LEU A 482 16.11 14.89 -3.51
N ARG A 483 15.15 15.59 -4.13
CA ARG A 483 15.29 16.99 -4.55
C ARG A 483 14.86 18.00 -3.48
N LEU A 484 13.95 17.63 -2.59
CA LEU A 484 13.27 18.58 -1.69
C LEU A 484 13.73 18.50 -0.23
N LEU A 485 14.22 17.33 0.21
CA LEU A 485 14.66 17.15 1.59
C LEU A 485 16.12 17.62 1.72
N ALA A 486 16.29 18.72 2.44
CA ALA A 486 17.59 19.33 2.64
C ALA A 486 18.44 18.50 3.63
N PRO A 487 19.64 18.03 3.24
CA PRO A 487 20.59 17.41 4.16
C PRO A 487 20.94 18.35 5.31
N ARG A 488 21.28 17.78 6.47
CA ARG A 488 21.62 18.41 7.76
C ARG A 488 20.50 19.24 8.41
N HIS A 489 19.50 19.69 7.64
CA HIS A 489 18.38 20.50 8.12
C HIS A 489 17.09 19.71 8.35
N THR A 490 16.85 18.65 7.58
CA THR A 490 15.59 17.88 7.65
C THR A 490 15.68 16.82 8.77
N PRO A 491 14.90 16.96 9.87
CA PRO A 491 14.80 15.91 10.86
C PRO A 491 13.95 14.74 10.36
N VAL A 492 14.29 13.56 10.85
CA VAL A 492 13.61 12.29 10.57
C VAL A 492 13.22 11.66 11.90
N ILE A 493 11.93 11.51 12.14
CA ILE A 493 11.37 10.93 13.36
C ILE A 493 10.95 9.51 13.01
N VAL A 494 11.52 8.50 13.66
CA VAL A 494 11.17 7.10 13.42
C VAL A 494 10.57 6.53 14.70
N ALA A 495 9.27 6.25 14.68
CA ALA A 495 8.51 5.77 15.82
C ALA A 495 7.80 4.44 15.53
N GLU A 496 7.52 3.68 16.58
CA GLU A 496 6.59 2.55 16.49
C GLU A 496 5.24 3.02 16.01
N ARG A 497 4.68 4.00 16.72
CA ARG A 497 3.43 4.68 16.35
C ARG A 497 3.59 6.19 16.53
N LEU A 498 3.04 6.95 15.59
CA LEU A 498 2.99 8.40 15.68
C LEU A 498 1.70 8.85 16.35
N ASP A 499 1.83 9.59 17.44
CA ASP A 499 0.71 10.32 18.05
C ASP A 499 0.62 11.72 17.43
N TRP A 500 -0.45 11.96 16.68
CA TRP A 500 -0.72 13.24 16.02
C TRP A 500 -1.49 14.16 16.95
N VAL A 501 -0.98 15.38 17.16
CA VAL A 501 -1.54 16.33 18.11
C VAL A 501 -1.72 17.72 17.50
N ALA A 502 -2.78 18.40 17.93
CA ALA A 502 -2.98 19.80 17.57
C ALA A 502 -1.88 20.69 18.18
N PRO A 503 -1.48 21.80 17.52
CA PRO A 503 -0.43 22.69 18.00
C PRO A 503 -0.61 23.18 19.45
N ARG A 504 -1.86 23.35 19.90
CA ARG A 504 -2.19 23.76 21.27
C ARG A 504 -1.70 22.76 22.33
N ALA A 505 -1.76 21.45 22.04
CA ALA A 505 -1.31 20.41 22.97
C ALA A 505 0.21 20.45 23.20
N LEU A 506 0.96 21.07 22.28
CA LEU A 506 2.41 21.19 22.34
C LEU A 506 2.88 22.43 23.11
N MET A 507 1.98 23.36 23.47
CA MET A 507 2.36 24.64 24.07
C MET A 507 3.09 24.48 25.41
N ALA A 508 2.57 23.67 26.32
CA ALA A 508 3.19 23.45 27.64
C ALA A 508 4.58 22.80 27.54
N PRO A 509 4.76 21.63 26.87
CA PRO A 509 6.08 21.03 26.74
C PRO A 509 7.06 21.92 25.95
N ARG A 510 6.57 22.68 24.95
CA ARG A 510 7.37 23.70 24.26
C ARG A 510 7.90 24.76 25.24
N GLN A 511 7.05 25.33 26.09
CA GLN A 511 7.48 26.36 27.04
C GLN A 511 8.49 25.82 28.06
N THR A 512 8.29 24.60 28.55
CA THR A 512 9.29 23.94 29.42
C THR A 512 10.64 23.84 28.71
N ALA A 513 10.68 23.35 27.47
CA ALA A 513 11.92 23.22 26.72
C ALA A 513 12.59 24.58 26.44
N LEU A 514 11.81 25.59 26.03
CA LEU A 514 12.32 26.95 25.79
C LEU A 514 12.90 27.58 27.08
N GLY A 515 12.31 27.31 28.24
CA GLY A 515 12.84 27.76 29.52
C GLY A 515 14.20 27.15 29.88
N LEU A 516 14.40 25.86 29.58
CA LEU A 516 15.68 25.17 29.76
C LEU A 516 16.78 25.79 28.87
N ILE A 517 16.44 26.01 27.59
CA ILE A 517 17.37 26.58 26.60
C ILE A 517 17.74 28.01 26.97
N GLU A 518 16.79 28.83 27.43
CA GLU A 518 17.07 30.19 27.89
C GLU A 518 17.93 30.20 29.16
N THR A 519 17.71 29.24 30.08
CA THR A 519 18.56 29.06 31.26
C THR A 519 20.00 28.76 30.86
N TRP A 520 20.20 27.83 29.92
CA TRP A 520 21.52 27.54 29.36
C TRP A 520 22.15 28.74 28.66
N ARG A 521 21.40 29.45 27.81
CA ARG A 521 21.91 30.64 27.11
C ARG A 521 22.41 31.71 28.07
N ARG A 522 21.68 31.95 29.17
CA ARG A 522 22.08 32.88 30.24
C ARG A 522 23.30 32.39 31.00
N ALA A 523 23.40 31.10 31.33
CA ALA A 523 24.60 30.55 31.96
C ALA A 523 25.83 30.67 31.05
N ARG A 524 25.66 30.43 29.73
CA ARG A 524 26.71 30.57 28.70
C ARG A 524 27.25 31.99 28.54
N MET A 525 26.51 32.99 29.03
CA MET A 525 26.84 34.41 29.02
C MET A 525 27.61 34.87 30.26
N GLN A 526 27.60 34.09 31.34
CA GLN A 526 28.23 34.44 32.60
C GLN A 526 29.67 33.90 32.67
N PRO A 527 30.57 34.55 33.44
CA PRO A 527 31.91 34.02 33.68
C PRO A 527 31.93 32.82 34.65
N ASP A 528 30.77 32.39 35.15
CA ASP A 528 30.60 31.25 36.06
C ASP A 528 30.58 29.93 35.28
N LEU A 529 31.77 29.36 35.08
CA LEU A 529 31.91 28.07 34.41
C LEU A 529 31.25 26.93 35.21
N ASP A 530 31.31 26.96 36.54
CA ASP A 530 30.77 25.87 37.36
C ASP A 530 29.25 25.88 37.34
N GLY A 531 28.62 27.06 37.38
CA GLY A 531 27.18 27.23 37.17
C GLY A 531 26.72 26.77 35.78
N LEU A 532 27.50 27.03 34.73
CA LEU A 532 27.23 26.48 33.40
C LEU A 532 27.37 24.95 33.36
N MET A 533 28.45 24.41 33.94
CA MET A 533 28.72 22.97 33.96
C MET A 533 27.67 22.20 34.77
N ALA A 534 26.97 22.83 35.73
CA ALA A 534 25.84 22.22 36.43
C ALA A 534 24.66 21.84 35.51
N LEU A 535 24.58 22.44 34.31
CA LEU A 535 23.60 22.09 33.27
C LEU A 535 24.04 20.90 32.41
N TYR A 536 25.28 20.43 32.55
CA TYR A 536 25.82 19.29 31.82
C TYR A 536 25.86 18.05 32.73
N SER A 537 25.59 16.89 32.16
CA SER A 537 25.71 15.63 32.90
C SER A 537 27.18 15.31 33.13
N MET A 538 27.50 14.71 34.28
CA MET A 538 28.84 14.18 34.54
C MET A 538 29.23 13.04 33.56
N HIS A 539 28.24 12.43 32.90
CA HIS A 539 28.43 11.43 31.84
C HIS A 539 28.36 12.05 30.43
N PHE A 540 28.73 13.34 30.30
CA PHE A 540 28.76 14.01 29.01
C PHE A 540 29.75 13.32 28.06
N ASP A 541 29.28 13.07 26.84
CA ASP A 541 30.05 12.51 25.74
C ASP A 541 29.42 12.92 24.39
N ASN A 542 30.20 13.55 23.52
CA ASN A 542 29.79 13.88 22.15
C ASN A 542 30.52 13.04 21.08
N GLY A 543 31.24 11.99 21.50
CA GLY A 543 32.07 11.13 20.66
C GLY A 543 33.47 11.67 20.40
N GLU A 544 33.76 12.92 20.77
CA GLU A 544 35.09 13.55 20.66
C GLU A 544 35.67 13.91 22.04
N ASP A 545 34.86 14.60 22.85
CA ASP A 545 35.20 15.08 24.18
C ASP A 545 34.32 14.42 25.24
N GLY A 546 34.96 13.96 26.32
CA GLY A 546 34.28 13.73 27.60
C GLY A 546 34.11 15.01 28.41
N TYR A 547 33.43 14.91 29.56
CA TYR A 547 33.08 16.03 30.44
C TYR A 547 34.22 17.03 30.71
N ASP A 548 35.42 16.57 31.10
CA ASP A 548 36.54 17.45 31.46
C ASP A 548 37.14 18.19 30.26
N ALA A 549 37.30 17.49 29.12
CA ALA A 549 37.77 18.11 27.87
C ALA A 549 36.78 19.16 27.38
N TRP A 550 35.48 18.83 27.45
CA TRP A 550 34.40 19.76 27.10
C TRP A 550 34.41 20.98 28.01
N ARG A 551 34.60 20.82 29.32
CA ARG A 551 34.72 21.93 30.28
C ARG A 551 35.83 22.90 29.88
N GLU A 552 37.00 22.41 29.48
CA GLU A 552 38.09 23.30 29.04
C GLU A 552 37.75 23.98 27.70
N ARG A 553 37.13 23.27 26.75
CA ARG A 553 36.64 23.86 25.50
C ARG A 553 35.66 25.01 25.78
N LEU A 554 34.68 24.77 26.64
CA LEU A 554 33.70 25.78 27.04
C LEU A 554 34.35 26.99 27.74
N ARG A 555 35.44 26.77 28.49
CA ARG A 555 36.23 27.84 29.15
C ARG A 555 36.96 28.71 28.13
N VAL A 556 37.55 28.11 27.10
CA VAL A 556 38.20 28.83 26.00
C VAL A 556 37.18 29.65 25.22
N GLU A 557 36.04 29.05 24.87
CA GLU A 557 34.95 29.74 24.16
C GLU A 557 34.34 30.90 24.98
N ALA A 558 34.21 30.73 26.31
CA ALA A 558 33.71 31.78 27.19
C ALA A 558 34.63 33.01 27.19
N LYS A 559 35.95 32.81 27.22
CA LYS A 559 36.94 33.90 27.11
C LYS A 559 36.87 34.59 25.74
N ALA A 560 36.76 33.84 24.65
CA ALA A 560 36.70 34.39 23.30
C ALA A 560 35.43 35.24 23.04
N GLY A 561 34.32 34.89 23.68
CA GLY A 561 33.04 35.60 23.57
C GLY A 561 32.76 36.62 24.67
N ALA A 562 33.72 36.89 25.57
CA ALA A 562 33.50 37.72 26.75
C ALA A 562 32.96 39.12 26.41
N GLY A 563 31.94 39.56 27.14
CA GLY A 563 31.31 40.88 26.98
C GLY A 563 30.40 41.02 25.76
N ARG A 564 30.16 39.96 24.99
CA ARG A 564 29.27 39.96 23.82
C ARG A 564 28.02 39.11 24.07
N GLU A 565 26.88 39.61 23.62
CA GLU A 565 25.62 38.87 23.70
C GLU A 565 25.60 37.64 22.79
N ARG A 566 25.08 36.52 23.29
CA ARG A 566 24.84 35.28 22.53
C ARG A 566 23.37 35.23 22.15
N GLU A 567 23.12 35.25 20.85
CA GLU A 567 21.80 35.15 20.21
C GLU A 567 21.64 33.73 19.66
N LEU A 568 20.45 33.15 19.86
CA LEU A 568 20.09 31.85 19.34
C LEU A 568 19.05 32.03 18.23
N ASP A 569 19.49 31.86 17.00
CA ASP A 569 18.65 31.90 15.82
C ASP A 569 18.30 30.46 15.39
N GLU A 570 17.28 30.30 14.54
CA GLU A 570 16.93 29.01 13.92
C GLU A 570 16.67 27.85 14.90
N LEU A 571 16.11 28.17 16.07
CA LEU A 571 15.84 27.21 17.11
C LEU A 571 14.76 26.19 16.71
N SER A 572 15.13 24.91 16.77
CA SER A 572 14.25 23.75 16.63
C SER A 572 14.42 22.84 17.84
N VAL A 573 13.30 22.32 18.34
CA VAL A 573 13.23 21.44 19.51
C VAL A 573 12.38 20.24 19.16
N LEU A 574 13.00 19.06 19.21
CA LEU A 574 12.33 17.77 19.06
C LEU A 574 12.40 17.02 20.38
N SER A 575 11.35 16.28 20.73
CA SER A 575 11.32 15.41 21.89
C SER A 575 11.29 13.95 21.50
N TRP A 576 11.82 13.11 22.38
CA TRP A 576 11.78 11.67 22.25
C TRP A 576 11.60 11.04 23.62
N ASN A 577 10.90 9.90 23.71
CA ASN A 577 10.61 9.25 24.99
C ASN A 577 10.67 7.72 24.85
N ASP A 578 11.86 7.19 24.58
CA ASP A 578 12.20 5.76 24.62
C ASP A 578 13.72 5.57 24.47
N PRO A 579 14.45 5.02 25.45
CA PRO A 579 13.97 4.46 26.72
C PRO A 579 13.75 5.50 27.82
N ARG A 580 14.08 6.77 27.55
CA ARG A 580 13.97 7.88 28.50
C ARG A 580 13.58 9.16 27.77
N GLU A 581 13.07 10.12 28.54
CA GLU A 581 12.73 11.44 28.03
C GLU A 581 13.99 12.19 27.58
N LEU A 582 13.90 12.75 26.38
CA LEU A 582 14.99 13.38 25.64
C LEU A 582 14.47 14.63 24.94
N LEU A 583 15.28 15.69 24.94
CA LEU A 583 15.15 16.80 23.99
C LEU A 583 16.36 16.84 23.07
N VAL A 584 16.10 16.93 21.77
CA VAL A 584 17.09 17.22 20.74
C VAL A 584 16.88 18.67 20.30
N VAL A 585 17.81 19.53 20.68
CA VAL A 585 17.73 20.97 20.44
C VAL A 585 18.76 21.32 19.38
N THR A 586 18.34 21.94 18.28
CA THR A 586 19.24 22.41 17.22
C THR A 586 19.02 23.91 17.01
N PHE A 587 20.09 24.70 16.97
CA PHE A 587 20.02 26.15 16.83
C PHE A 587 21.31 26.71 16.25
N ARG A 588 21.23 27.90 15.64
CA ARG A 588 22.40 28.67 15.25
C ARG A 588 22.75 29.64 16.37
N GLU A 589 23.90 29.42 17.00
CA GLU A 589 24.47 30.34 17.99
C GLU A 589 25.28 31.43 17.29
N ARG A 590 25.03 32.68 17.64
CA ARG A 590 25.75 33.82 17.09
C ARG A 590 26.09 34.82 18.19
N LEU A 591 27.32 35.32 18.17
CA LEU A 591 27.68 36.48 19.00
C LEU A 591 27.15 37.75 18.35
N ARG A 592 26.54 38.64 19.14
CA ARG A 592 26.02 39.93 18.67
C ARG A 592 27.13 40.72 17.97
N GLY A 593 26.78 41.29 16.82
CA GLY A 593 27.72 41.95 15.91
C GLY A 593 28.59 41.01 15.06
N SER A 594 28.53 39.68 15.24
CA SER A 594 29.13 38.71 14.33
C SER A 594 28.21 38.43 13.15
N THR A 595 28.77 38.30 11.95
CA THR A 595 28.06 37.74 10.78
C THR A 595 28.13 36.22 10.74
N HIS A 596 29.14 35.62 11.40
CA HIS A 596 29.28 34.18 11.52
C HIS A 596 28.51 33.65 12.73
N GLY A 597 27.77 32.56 12.52
CA GLY A 597 27.13 31.77 13.57
C GLY A 597 27.43 30.29 13.38
N LEU A 598 27.42 29.53 14.47
CA LEU A 598 27.69 28.10 14.50
C LEU A 598 26.38 27.35 14.72
N MET A 599 26.09 26.36 13.88
CA MET A 599 24.95 25.49 14.12
C MET A 599 25.34 24.49 15.21
N ARG A 600 24.61 24.45 16.31
CA ARG A 600 24.83 23.53 17.42
C ARG A 600 23.66 22.56 17.55
N ARG A 601 23.96 21.35 18.03
CA ARG A 601 22.97 20.38 18.48
C ARG A 601 23.28 19.96 19.91
N GLN A 602 22.25 19.98 20.75
CA GLN A 602 22.31 19.51 22.13
C GLN A 602 21.32 18.36 22.33
N TYR A 603 21.72 17.41 23.17
CA TYR A 603 20.87 16.35 23.68
C TYR A 603 20.74 16.49 25.17
N TRP A 604 19.51 16.69 25.61
CA TRP A 604 19.15 16.85 27.00
C TRP A 604 18.42 15.60 27.47
N SER A 605 18.71 15.12 28.66
CA SER A 605 17.90 14.09 29.34
C SER A 605 17.90 14.33 30.84
N HIS A 606 17.02 13.62 31.55
CA HIS A 606 17.08 13.61 33.01
C HIS A 606 18.33 12.88 33.52
N ASP A 607 19.09 13.57 34.38
CA ASP A 607 20.18 13.03 35.18
C ASP A 607 19.93 13.46 36.62
N SER A 608 19.76 12.49 37.53
CA SER A 608 19.45 12.72 38.94
C SER A 608 18.21 13.59 39.17
N GLY A 609 17.18 13.40 38.33
CA GLY A 609 15.90 14.12 38.40
C GLY A 609 15.90 15.51 37.75
N GLN A 610 17.04 15.99 37.23
CA GLN A 610 17.15 17.30 36.58
C GLN A 610 17.49 17.16 35.10
N TRP A 611 17.01 18.09 34.27
CA TRP A 611 17.42 18.16 32.87
C TRP A 611 18.88 18.57 32.77
N ARG A 612 19.69 17.73 32.12
CA ARG A 612 21.09 18.01 31.83
C ARG A 612 21.45 17.66 30.39
N ILE A 613 22.39 18.41 29.83
CA ILE A 613 22.98 18.15 28.53
C ILE A 613 23.98 17.01 28.68
N PHE A 614 23.77 15.90 27.99
CA PHE A 614 24.73 14.80 27.96
C PHE A 614 25.55 14.76 26.67
N SER A 615 25.17 15.53 25.66
CA SER A 615 25.91 15.64 24.41
C SER A 615 25.65 17.00 23.76
N GLU A 616 26.71 17.64 23.28
CA GLU A 616 26.66 18.89 22.52
C GLU A 616 27.76 18.89 21.45
N GLY A 617 27.41 19.31 20.24
CA GLY A 617 28.35 19.42 19.13
C GLY A 617 27.98 20.49 18.12
N VAL A 618 28.94 20.89 17.30
CA VAL A 618 28.75 21.78 16.15
C VAL A 618 28.40 20.92 14.93
N LEU A 619 27.38 21.33 14.17
CA LEU A 619 27.00 20.70 12.90
C LEU A 619 27.75 21.41 11.77
N GLU A 620 28.69 20.72 11.13
CA GLU A 620 29.43 21.20 9.95
C GLU A 620 28.71 20.91 8.62
#